data_AF-A0A524NTM8-F1
#
_entry.id   AF-A0A524NTM8-F1
#
_cell.length_a   1.000
_cell.length_b   1.000
_cell.length_c   1.000
_cell.angle_alpha   90.00
_cell.angle_beta   90.00
_cell.angle_gamma   90.00
#
_symmetry.space_group_name_H-M   'P 1'
#
loop_
_entity.id
_entity.type
_entity.pdbx_description
1 polymer ?
#
loop_
_entity_poly.entity_id
_entity_poly.type
_entity_poly.pdbx_seq_one_letter_code
_entity_poly.pdbx_strand_id
1 'polypeptide(L)'
;MEYMYLQQRGLVEPGSVGYSGAVERQRPGIASANRPRSGSFATLIDQVLDDDSALDALTFAYAELEEPDRRALAHAVLQDAQNPTQALLALLAIEESPTLRQRLIGLIGRQGGLDQRAFFEGTEAQGAALLIQSLPGREPEGLRIAWKESKIHLIEIESRTDMEVCEGTSAVAVAEAAETLARLLWQHIRSGGELPPGAERFAWFLSVR
;
A
#
# COMPACT_ATOMS: atom_id res chain seq x y z
N MET A 1 20.02 -66.45 41.42
CA MET A 1 20.85 -67.33 40.57
C MET A 1 20.70 -66.84 39.14
N GLU A 2 21.60 -65.95 38.72
CA GLU A 2 21.69 -65.43 37.35
C GLU A 2 22.53 -66.39 36.50
N TYR A 3 22.07 -66.65 35.28
CA TYR A 3 22.80 -67.41 34.26
C TYR A 3 23.59 -66.44 33.35
N MET A 4 24.90 -66.72 33.24
CA MET A 4 25.79 -66.70 32.05
C MET A 4 25.08 -66.65 30.66
N TYR A 5 25.59 -66.14 29.53
CA TYR A 5 26.95 -65.90 29.03
C TYR A 5 26.92 -65.25 27.60
N LEU A 6 28.04 -64.60 27.24
CA LEU A 6 28.77 -64.57 25.93
C LEU A 6 28.29 -63.82 24.67
N GLN A 7 29.24 -62.99 24.19
CA GLN A 7 29.76 -62.86 22.81
C GLN A 7 28.87 -62.11 21.78
N GLN A 8 29.38 -61.31 20.84
CA GLN A 8 30.62 -61.44 20.07
C GLN A 8 30.96 -60.11 19.36
N ARG A 9 32.26 -59.78 19.26
CA ARG A 9 32.80 -58.79 18.31
C ARG A 9 32.87 -59.40 16.92
N GLY A 10 32.49 -58.65 15.89
CA GLY A 10 32.81 -58.89 14.48
C GLY A 10 33.56 -57.69 13.91
N LEU A 11 34.75 -57.94 13.37
CA LEU A 11 35.64 -57.04 12.63
C LEU A 11 35.37 -57.16 11.12
N VAL A 12 35.71 -56.09 10.38
CA VAL A 12 36.27 -55.99 8.99
C VAL A 12 35.51 -55.01 8.08
N GLU A 13 36.29 -54.02 7.61
CA GLU A 13 36.05 -52.86 6.72
C GLU A 13 35.90 -53.25 5.21
N PRO A 14 36.12 -52.38 4.20
CA PRO A 14 35.73 -50.98 3.94
C PRO A 14 34.96 -50.85 2.59
N GLY A 15 34.02 -49.91 2.48
CA GLY A 15 33.32 -49.65 1.22
C GLY A 15 32.95 -48.18 1.10
N SER A 16 33.72 -47.44 0.32
CA SER A 16 33.53 -46.04 -0.02
C SER A 16 32.15 -45.76 -0.62
N VAL A 17 31.35 -44.93 0.05
CA VAL A 17 30.42 -44.01 -0.61
C VAL A 17 30.55 -42.67 0.10
N GLY A 18 31.25 -41.74 -0.56
CA GLY A 18 31.23 -40.34 -0.17
C GLY A 18 29.80 -39.83 -0.30
N TYR A 19 29.20 -39.47 0.83
CA TYR A 19 28.08 -38.55 0.85
C TYR A 19 28.56 -37.30 1.57
N SER A 20 28.95 -36.31 0.77
CA SER A 20 29.08 -34.92 1.19
C SER A 20 27.69 -34.52 1.68
N GLY A 21 27.47 -34.61 2.98
CA GLY A 21 26.29 -34.05 3.63
C GLY A 21 26.32 -32.54 3.40
N ALA A 22 25.67 -32.10 2.32
CA ALA A 22 25.23 -30.73 2.20
C ALA A 22 24.40 -30.47 3.46
N VAL A 23 24.96 -29.69 4.38
CA VAL A 23 24.23 -29.15 5.52
C VAL A 23 23.13 -28.31 4.90
N GLU A 24 21.95 -28.90 4.82
CA GLU A 24 20.72 -28.20 4.51
C GLU A 24 20.67 -27.06 5.52
N ARG A 25 20.88 -25.82 5.03
CA ARG A 25 20.79 -24.63 5.86
C ARG A 25 19.36 -24.61 6.37
N GLN A 26 19.16 -25.10 7.60
CA GLN A 26 17.90 -24.98 8.31
C GLN A 26 17.54 -23.49 8.30
N ARG A 27 16.62 -23.12 7.41
CA ARG A 27 15.97 -21.82 7.45
C ARG A 27 15.32 -21.75 8.84
N PRO A 28 15.53 -20.67 9.61
CA PRO A 28 14.92 -20.58 10.92
C PRO A 28 13.40 -20.65 10.74
N GLY A 29 12.78 -21.74 11.21
CA GLY A 29 11.34 -21.86 11.20
C GLY A 29 10.72 -20.74 12.05
N ILE A 30 9.51 -20.32 11.72
CA ILE A 30 8.75 -19.24 12.41
C ILE A 30 8.72 -19.44 13.94
N ALA A 31 8.85 -20.67 14.44
CA ALA A 31 8.98 -20.98 15.87
C ALA A 31 10.26 -20.43 16.55
N SER A 32 11.31 -20.10 15.80
CA SER A 32 12.54 -19.46 16.30
C SER A 32 12.45 -17.92 16.39
N ALA A 33 11.34 -17.33 15.94
CA ALA A 33 11.03 -15.91 16.13
C ALA A 33 10.52 -15.59 17.55
N ASN A 34 10.24 -16.60 18.37
CA ASN A 34 9.75 -16.44 19.75
C ASN A 34 10.86 -16.16 20.78
N ARG A 35 12.01 -15.61 20.33
CA ARG A 35 12.97 -14.96 21.23
C ARG A 35 12.39 -13.60 21.59
N PRO A 36 12.54 -13.10 22.82
CA PRO A 36 12.22 -11.72 23.15
C PRO A 36 13.21 -10.82 22.39
N ARG A 37 12.90 -10.52 21.14
CA ARG A 37 13.49 -9.43 20.37
C ARG A 37 12.82 -8.17 20.90
N SER A 38 13.56 -7.45 21.71
CA SER A 38 13.27 -6.10 22.15
C SER A 38 12.97 -5.21 20.93
N GLY A 39 11.72 -4.75 20.85
CA GLY A 39 11.14 -3.88 19.82
C GLY A 39 9.99 -4.60 19.10
N SER A 40 8.74 -4.27 19.42
CA SER A 40 7.60 -4.82 18.66
C SER A 40 7.69 -4.36 17.20
N PHE A 41 7.06 -5.08 16.27
CA PHE A 41 6.94 -4.61 14.88
C PHE A 41 6.40 -3.16 14.80
N ALA A 42 5.50 -2.79 15.72
CA ALA A 42 5.03 -1.42 15.89
C ALA A 42 6.17 -0.43 16.24
N THR A 43 7.14 -0.83 17.08
CA THR A 43 8.33 -0.01 17.36
C THR A 43 9.21 0.21 16.11
N LEU A 44 9.33 -0.79 15.22
CA LEU A 44 10.06 -0.64 13.96
C LEU A 44 9.35 0.33 13.01
N ILE A 45 8.03 0.19 12.89
CA ILE A 45 7.15 1.08 12.13
C ILE A 45 7.20 2.52 12.65
N ASP A 46 7.23 2.70 13.98
CA ASP A 46 7.34 4.02 14.61
C ASP A 46 8.76 4.60 14.45
N GLN A 47 9.80 3.77 14.34
CA GLN A 47 11.21 4.19 14.14
C GLN A 47 11.55 4.57 12.70
N VAL A 48 10.85 4.01 11.71
CA VAL A 48 11.00 4.33 10.27
C VAL A 48 10.84 5.82 9.96
N LEU A 49 10.26 6.58 10.89
CA LEU A 49 9.98 8.00 10.75
C LEU A 49 11.18 8.90 11.03
N ASP A 50 12.11 8.40 11.84
CA ASP A 50 13.28 9.15 12.31
C ASP A 50 14.61 8.51 11.82
N ASP A 51 14.54 7.37 11.12
CA ASP A 51 15.71 6.61 10.66
C ASP A 51 15.49 6.02 9.25
N ASP A 52 16.14 6.63 8.25
CA ASP A 52 16.11 6.17 6.85
C ASP A 52 16.59 4.70 6.71
N SER A 53 17.49 4.25 7.57
CA SER A 53 17.99 2.86 7.54
C SER A 53 16.95 1.84 8.02
N ALA A 54 15.98 2.28 8.83
CA ALA A 54 14.85 1.46 9.23
C ALA A 54 13.84 1.29 8.09
N LEU A 55 13.70 2.27 7.18
CA LEU A 55 12.86 2.15 5.99
C LEU A 55 13.40 1.09 5.03
N ASP A 56 14.71 1.02 4.83
CA ASP A 56 15.35 -0.04 4.03
C ASP A 56 15.10 -1.42 4.65
N ALA A 57 15.29 -1.55 5.97
CA ALA A 57 15.04 -2.80 6.67
C ALA A 57 13.56 -3.23 6.59
N LEU A 58 12.62 -2.29 6.69
CA LEU A 58 11.20 -2.53 6.48
C LEU A 58 10.93 -2.97 5.03
N THR A 59 11.54 -2.32 4.04
CA THR A 59 11.41 -2.66 2.61
C THR A 59 11.82 -4.10 2.37
N PHE A 60 12.99 -4.52 2.86
CA PHE A 60 13.47 -5.90 2.73
C PHE A 60 12.53 -6.89 3.43
N ALA A 61 12.13 -6.60 4.67
CA ALA A 61 11.25 -7.49 5.43
C ALA A 61 9.85 -7.62 4.80
N TYR A 62 9.34 -6.53 4.23
CA TYR A 62 8.02 -6.46 3.58
C TYR A 62 8.01 -7.17 2.22
N ALA A 63 9.09 -7.03 1.44
CA ALA A 63 9.22 -7.68 0.13
C ALA A 63 9.20 -9.22 0.24
N GLU A 64 9.74 -9.78 1.33
CA GLU A 64 9.74 -11.23 1.60
C GLU A 64 8.36 -11.81 1.97
N LEU A 65 7.36 -10.95 2.24
CA LEU A 65 6.00 -11.39 2.55
C LEU A 65 5.20 -11.64 1.27
N GLU A 66 4.35 -12.66 1.29
CA GLU A 66 3.34 -12.88 0.27
C GLU A 66 2.18 -11.87 0.43
N GLU A 67 1.41 -11.63 -0.64
CA GLU A 67 0.31 -10.65 -0.63
C GLU A 67 -0.70 -10.85 0.52
N PRO A 68 -1.14 -12.09 0.87
CA PRO A 68 -2.03 -12.30 2.00
C PRO A 68 -1.44 -11.84 3.35
N ASP A 69 -0.13 -12.02 3.54
CA ASP A 69 0.56 -11.65 4.77
C ASP A 69 0.78 -10.14 4.84
N ARG A 70 1.14 -9.50 3.72
CA ARG A 70 1.19 -8.02 3.61
C ARG A 70 -0.17 -7.39 3.93
N ARG A 71 -1.25 -8.04 3.49
CA ARG A 71 -2.63 -7.61 3.80
C ARG A 71 -2.95 -7.77 5.28
N ALA A 72 -2.60 -8.91 5.88
CA ALA A 72 -2.79 -9.14 7.31
C ALA A 72 -2.01 -8.11 8.14
N LEU A 73 -0.78 -7.78 7.71
CA LEU A 73 0.07 -6.77 8.33
C LEU A 73 -0.57 -5.38 8.34
N ALA A 74 -1.13 -4.95 7.21
CA ALA A 74 -1.84 -3.67 7.12
C ALA A 74 -3.02 -3.58 8.10
N HIS A 75 -3.73 -4.69 8.33
CA HIS A 75 -4.80 -4.74 9.34
C HIS A 75 -4.27 -4.77 10.77
N ALA A 76 -3.16 -5.47 11.03
CA ALA A 76 -2.52 -5.46 12.35
C ALA A 76 -2.04 -4.04 12.72
N VAL A 77 -1.48 -3.31 11.76
CA VAL A 77 -1.09 -1.89 11.95
C VAL A 77 -2.27 -1.02 12.39
N LEU A 78 -3.46 -1.24 11.83
CA LEU A 78 -4.65 -0.50 12.24
C LEU A 78 -5.07 -0.76 13.69
N GLN A 79 -4.75 -1.94 14.23
CA GLN A 79 -5.15 -2.34 15.57
C GLN A 79 -4.10 -1.96 16.62
N ASP A 80 -2.81 -2.08 16.27
CA ASP A 80 -1.73 -2.11 17.26
C ASP A 80 -0.80 -0.89 17.20
N ALA A 81 -0.79 -0.13 16.10
CA ALA A 81 0.11 1.01 15.97
C ALA A 81 -0.37 2.21 16.79
N GLN A 82 0.56 2.96 17.40
CA GLN A 82 0.22 4.21 18.08
C GLN A 82 -0.22 5.29 17.10
N ASN A 83 0.36 5.31 15.90
CA ASN A 83 -0.07 6.15 14.78
C ASN A 83 -0.33 5.32 13.51
N PRO A 84 -1.53 4.72 13.38
CA PRO A 84 -1.86 3.84 12.26
C PRO A 84 -1.75 4.52 10.89
N THR A 85 -2.13 5.79 10.78
CA THR A 85 -2.05 6.55 9.52
C THR A 85 -0.62 6.60 9.01
N GLN A 86 0.31 6.94 9.89
CA GLN A 86 1.72 7.10 9.55
C GLN A 86 2.39 5.75 9.24
N ALA A 87 2.06 4.72 10.00
CA ALA A 87 2.48 3.36 9.72
C ALA A 87 2.02 2.84 8.35
N LEU A 88 0.76 3.08 8.00
CA LEU A 88 0.21 2.71 6.70
C LEU A 88 0.84 3.50 5.54
N LEU A 89 1.25 4.75 5.78
CA LEU A 89 1.99 5.55 4.81
C LEU A 89 3.37 4.95 4.51
N ALA A 90 4.08 4.46 5.53
CA ALA A 90 5.35 3.76 5.34
C ALA A 90 5.17 2.49 4.50
N LEU A 91 4.14 1.69 4.80
CA LEU A 91 3.80 0.51 3.97
C LEU A 91 3.42 0.91 2.54
N LEU A 92 2.68 2.00 2.35
CA LEU A 92 2.30 2.51 1.03
C LEU A 92 3.50 3.01 0.22
N ALA A 93 4.57 3.46 0.87
CA ALA A 93 5.80 3.91 0.21
C ALA A 93 6.54 2.76 -0.49
N ILE A 94 6.51 1.58 0.10
CA ILE A 94 7.27 0.41 -0.33
C ILE A 94 6.41 -0.63 -1.07
N GLU A 95 5.07 -0.48 -1.06
CA GLU A 95 4.18 -1.44 -1.73
C GLU A 95 4.19 -1.27 -3.26
N GLU A 96 4.39 -2.40 -3.94
CA GLU A 96 4.44 -2.53 -5.39
C GLU A 96 3.11 -3.00 -5.97
N SER A 97 2.34 -3.83 -5.24
CA SER A 97 1.05 -4.35 -5.70
C SER A 97 0.02 -3.22 -5.85
N PRO A 98 -0.51 -2.94 -7.06
CA PRO A 98 -1.51 -1.89 -7.26
C PRO A 98 -2.76 -2.12 -6.41
N THR A 99 -3.17 -3.38 -6.24
CA THR A 99 -4.34 -3.76 -5.44
C THR A 99 -4.13 -3.47 -3.96
N LEU A 100 -2.95 -3.77 -3.40
CA LEU A 100 -2.66 -3.47 -1.99
C LEU A 100 -2.44 -1.98 -1.76
N ARG A 101 -1.81 -1.25 -2.70
CA ARG A 101 -1.69 0.22 -2.63
C ARG A 101 -3.07 0.89 -2.51
N GLN A 102 -4.02 0.49 -3.35
CA GLN A 102 -5.39 0.99 -3.28
C GLN A 102 -6.05 0.69 -1.94
N ARG A 103 -5.81 -0.50 -1.41
CA ARG A 103 -6.33 -0.89 -0.10
C ARG A 103 -5.73 -0.04 1.03
N LEU A 104 -4.41 0.17 1.04
CA LEU A 104 -3.72 1.00 2.01
C LEU A 104 -4.20 2.45 1.97
N ILE A 105 -4.35 3.04 0.78
CA ILE A 105 -4.93 4.38 0.61
C ILE A 105 -6.33 4.43 1.21
N GLY A 106 -7.17 3.42 0.95
CA GLY A 106 -8.51 3.34 1.53
C GLY A 106 -8.52 3.19 3.05
N LEU A 107 -7.53 2.51 3.65
CA LEU A 107 -7.37 2.42 5.09
C LEU A 107 -6.94 3.77 5.70
N ILE A 108 -5.99 4.45 5.06
CA ILE A 108 -5.52 5.79 5.46
C ILE A 108 -6.67 6.81 5.43
N GLY A 109 -7.49 6.78 4.37
CA GLY A 109 -8.64 7.67 4.25
C GLY A 109 -9.66 7.50 5.38
N ARG A 110 -9.92 6.27 5.82
CA ARG A 110 -10.84 6.00 6.93
C ARG A 110 -10.33 6.49 8.29
N GLN A 111 -9.03 6.66 8.45
CA GLN A 111 -8.42 7.22 9.66
C GLN A 111 -8.39 8.76 9.64
N GLY A 112 -8.96 9.40 8.62
CA GLY A 112 -8.96 10.87 8.49
C GLY A 112 -7.61 11.44 8.06
N GLY A 113 -6.69 10.61 7.59
CA GLY A 113 -5.35 11.02 7.15
C GLY A 113 -5.27 11.61 5.75
N LEU A 114 -6.39 11.79 5.04
CA LEU A 114 -6.43 12.38 3.70
C LEU A 114 -7.01 13.79 3.78
N ASP A 115 -6.23 14.81 3.40
CA ASP A 115 -6.77 16.14 3.11
C ASP A 115 -7.26 16.15 1.67
N GLN A 116 -8.55 16.43 1.46
CA GLN A 116 -9.20 16.41 0.16
C GLN A 116 -9.86 17.74 -0.12
N ARG A 117 -9.61 18.26 -1.32
CA ARG A 117 -10.20 19.51 -1.79
C ARG A 117 -10.69 19.32 -3.20
N ALA A 118 -11.80 19.97 -3.53
CA ALA A 118 -12.36 19.96 -4.87
C ALA A 118 -12.60 21.39 -5.32
N PHE A 119 -12.32 21.62 -6.59
CA PHE A 119 -12.47 22.90 -7.24
C PHE A 119 -13.27 22.72 -8.52
N PHE A 120 -14.20 23.64 -8.78
CA PHE A 120 -14.96 23.68 -10.02
C PHE A 120 -14.83 25.00 -10.73
N GLU A 121 -14.89 24.90 -12.06
CA GLU A 121 -15.01 26.01 -12.98
C GLU A 121 -16.06 25.68 -14.05
N GLY A 122 -16.86 26.67 -14.42
CA GLY A 122 -17.82 26.56 -15.53
C GLY A 122 -19.22 26.10 -15.10
N THR A 123 -19.84 25.26 -15.92
CA THR A 123 -21.26 24.87 -15.87
C THR A 123 -21.42 23.37 -16.12
N GLU A 124 -22.63 22.84 -15.91
CA GLU A 124 -22.93 21.43 -16.24
C GLU A 124 -22.69 21.06 -17.71
N ALA A 125 -22.86 22.01 -18.64
CA ALA A 125 -22.65 21.77 -20.06
C ALA A 125 -21.17 21.85 -20.46
N GLN A 126 -20.40 22.72 -19.84
CA GLN A 126 -18.98 22.92 -20.11
C GLN A 126 -18.28 23.44 -18.87
N GLY A 127 -17.17 22.80 -18.49
CA GLY A 127 -16.43 23.18 -17.30
C GLY A 127 -15.21 22.29 -17.06
N ALA A 128 -14.58 22.53 -15.92
CA ALA A 128 -13.46 21.76 -15.43
C ALA A 128 -13.55 21.55 -13.93
N ALA A 129 -12.91 20.47 -13.48
CA ALA A 129 -12.78 20.13 -12.08
C ALA A 129 -11.34 19.78 -11.77
N LEU A 130 -10.90 20.18 -10.59
CA LEU A 130 -9.62 19.76 -10.02
C LEU A 130 -9.88 19.13 -8.65
N LEU A 131 -9.60 17.84 -8.54
CA LEU A 131 -9.66 17.09 -7.29
C LEU A 131 -8.26 16.97 -6.73
N ILE A 132 -8.00 17.54 -5.56
CA ILE A 132 -6.69 17.52 -4.92
C ILE A 132 -6.75 16.62 -3.70
N GLN A 133 -5.85 15.65 -3.63
CA GLN A 133 -5.62 14.88 -2.41
C GLN A 133 -4.20 15.09 -1.90
N SER A 134 -4.09 15.20 -0.58
CA SER A 134 -2.80 15.24 0.12
C SER A 134 -2.74 14.11 1.13
N LEU A 135 -1.66 13.35 1.07
CA LEU A 135 -1.28 12.37 2.08
C LEU A 135 -0.18 13.00 2.95
N PRO A 136 -0.19 12.83 4.28
CA PRO A 136 0.87 13.29 5.16
C PRO A 136 2.24 12.79 4.69
N GLY A 137 3.22 13.68 4.61
CA GLY A 137 4.58 13.34 4.16
C GLY A 137 4.72 13.07 2.65
N ARG A 138 3.69 13.32 1.84
CA ARG A 138 3.77 13.26 0.38
C ARG A 138 3.34 14.57 -0.26
N GLU A 139 3.87 14.81 -1.45
CA GLU A 139 3.40 15.90 -2.29
C GLU A 139 1.93 15.67 -2.68
N PRO A 140 1.09 16.74 -2.70
CA PRO A 140 -0.28 16.65 -3.16
C PRO A 140 -0.34 16.23 -4.63
N GLU A 141 -1.34 15.42 -4.95
CA GLU A 141 -1.67 15.02 -6.33
C GLU A 141 -3.01 15.62 -6.74
N GLY A 142 -3.12 16.09 -7.99
CA GLY A 142 -4.34 16.59 -8.59
C GLY A 142 -4.89 15.67 -9.67
N LEU A 143 -6.21 15.50 -9.74
CA LEU A 143 -6.91 14.92 -10.89
C LEU A 143 -7.75 16.00 -11.55
N ARG A 144 -7.35 16.39 -12.75
CA ARG A 144 -8.06 17.36 -13.58
C ARG A 144 -9.00 16.65 -14.54
N ILE A 145 -10.24 17.09 -14.56
CA ILE A 145 -11.28 16.58 -15.47
C ILE A 145 -11.91 17.77 -16.18
N ALA A 146 -11.88 17.79 -17.51
CA ALA A 146 -12.55 18.83 -18.29
C ALA A 146 -13.61 18.24 -19.22
N TRP A 147 -14.73 18.95 -19.35
CA TRP A 147 -15.86 18.54 -20.19
C TRP A 147 -16.38 19.67 -21.05
N LYS A 148 -16.95 19.29 -22.19
CA LYS A 148 -17.64 20.17 -23.14
C LYS A 148 -18.85 19.42 -23.69
N GLU A 149 -19.97 20.11 -23.82
CA GLU A 149 -21.26 19.50 -24.21
C GLU A 149 -21.62 18.29 -23.33
N SER A 150 -21.36 18.42 -22.02
CA SER A 150 -21.56 17.37 -21.00
C SER A 150 -20.80 16.06 -21.29
N LYS A 151 -19.72 16.12 -22.08
CA LYS A 151 -18.82 14.99 -22.36
C LYS A 151 -17.41 15.32 -21.89
N ILE A 152 -16.81 14.38 -21.17
CA ILE A 152 -15.40 14.49 -20.77
C ILE A 152 -14.53 14.40 -22.02
N HIS A 153 -13.65 15.38 -22.19
CA HIS A 153 -12.65 15.40 -23.26
C HIS A 153 -11.21 15.38 -22.72
N LEU A 154 -11.04 15.60 -21.41
CA LEU A 154 -9.73 15.56 -20.74
C LEU A 154 -9.85 14.93 -19.35
N ILE A 155 -8.94 14.01 -19.05
CA ILE A 155 -8.69 13.48 -17.71
C ILE A 155 -7.17 13.37 -17.55
N GLU A 156 -6.59 14.12 -16.62
CA GLU A 156 -5.14 14.18 -16.41
C GLU A 156 -4.81 14.20 -14.93
N ILE A 157 -3.67 13.61 -14.57
CA ILE A 157 -3.14 13.66 -13.20
C ILE A 157 -2.02 14.70 -13.19
N GLU A 158 -2.20 15.76 -12.41
CA GLU A 158 -1.26 16.87 -12.26
C GLU A 158 -0.42 16.68 -11.00
N SER A 159 0.88 16.97 -11.11
CA SER A 159 1.79 17.07 -9.96
C SER A 159 1.73 18.48 -9.37
N ARG A 160 2.12 18.67 -8.09
CA ARG A 160 2.13 19.98 -7.42
C ARG A 160 2.79 21.10 -8.24
N THR A 161 3.81 20.78 -9.03
CA THR A 161 4.55 21.75 -9.85
C THR A 161 3.69 22.34 -10.97
N ASP A 162 2.68 21.60 -11.42
CA ASP A 162 1.80 21.95 -12.54
C ASP A 162 0.44 22.45 -12.06
N MET A 163 0.17 22.39 -10.75
CA MET A 163 -1.06 22.90 -10.14
C MET A 163 -1.02 24.43 -10.07
N GLU A 164 -1.16 25.07 -11.23
CA GLU A 164 -1.70 26.42 -11.28
C GLU A 164 -3.15 26.32 -10.81
N VAL A 165 -3.44 26.83 -9.60
CA VAL A 165 -4.83 27.04 -9.16
C VAL A 165 -5.44 28.00 -10.18
N CYS A 166 -6.18 27.46 -11.16
CA CYS A 166 -6.77 28.23 -12.24
C CYS A 166 -7.54 29.42 -11.65
N GLU A 167 -7.11 30.65 -11.98
CA GLU A 167 -7.84 31.86 -11.59
C GLU A 167 -9.30 31.73 -12.06
N GLY A 168 -10.24 31.70 -11.11
CA GLY A 168 -11.67 31.48 -11.40
C GLY A 168 -12.24 30.14 -10.90
N THR A 169 -11.41 29.24 -10.37
CA THR A 169 -11.91 28.04 -9.70
C THR A 169 -12.50 28.36 -8.32
N SER A 170 -13.74 27.90 -8.09
CA SER A 170 -14.39 27.99 -6.79
C SER A 170 -14.18 26.70 -6.01
N ALA A 171 -13.73 26.82 -4.76
CA ALA A 171 -13.67 25.68 -3.85
C ALA A 171 -15.09 25.16 -3.59
N VAL A 172 -15.31 23.87 -3.79
CA VAL A 172 -16.60 23.20 -3.60
C VAL A 172 -16.46 22.07 -2.60
N ALA A 173 -17.58 21.65 -2.01
CA ALA A 173 -17.58 20.48 -1.17
C ALA A 173 -17.20 19.24 -1.98
N VAL A 174 -16.34 18.38 -1.42
CA VAL A 174 -15.90 17.13 -2.06
C VAL A 174 -17.10 16.27 -2.47
N ALA A 175 -18.15 16.22 -1.65
CA ALA A 175 -19.38 15.49 -1.96
C ALA A 175 -20.12 16.03 -3.18
N GLU A 176 -20.25 17.35 -3.31
CA GLU A 176 -20.88 17.99 -4.48
C GLU A 176 -20.08 17.73 -5.76
N ALA A 177 -18.75 17.79 -5.64
CA ALA A 177 -17.87 17.45 -6.74
C ALA A 177 -18.00 16.00 -7.17
N ALA A 178 -18.09 15.09 -6.20
CA ALA A 178 -18.28 13.66 -6.41
C ALA A 178 -19.56 13.36 -7.21
N GLU A 179 -20.69 13.94 -6.81
CA GLU A 179 -21.98 13.70 -7.46
C GLU A 179 -21.98 14.14 -8.93
N THR A 180 -21.46 15.34 -9.19
CA THR A 180 -21.38 15.91 -10.55
C THR A 180 -20.45 15.08 -11.44
N LEU A 181 -19.26 14.76 -10.94
CA LEU A 181 -18.24 14.05 -11.70
C LEU A 181 -18.57 12.58 -11.89
N ALA A 182 -19.21 11.93 -10.92
CA ALA A 182 -19.63 10.54 -11.04
C ALA A 182 -20.48 10.35 -12.30
N ARG A 183 -21.50 11.18 -12.52
CA ARG A 183 -22.36 11.10 -13.72
C ARG A 183 -21.55 11.17 -15.00
N LEU A 184 -20.64 12.13 -15.11
CA LEU A 184 -19.81 12.36 -16.29
C LEU A 184 -18.84 11.20 -16.54
N LEU A 185 -18.17 10.71 -15.49
CA LEU A 185 -17.23 9.60 -15.56
C LEU A 185 -17.93 8.29 -15.94
N TRP A 186 -19.10 8.00 -15.37
CA TRP A 186 -19.90 6.84 -15.73
C TRP A 186 -20.34 6.85 -17.19
N GLN A 187 -20.67 8.02 -17.74
CA GLN A 187 -21.00 8.16 -19.16
C GLN A 187 -19.77 7.96 -20.04
N HIS A 188 -18.64 8.57 -19.68
CA HIS A 188 -17.37 8.45 -20.40
C HIS A 188 -16.91 6.98 -20.50
N ILE A 189 -16.88 6.26 -19.37
CA ILE A 189 -16.50 4.84 -19.31
C ILE A 189 -17.46 3.99 -20.17
N ARG A 190 -18.77 4.22 -20.09
CA ARG A 190 -19.76 3.48 -20.90
C ARG A 190 -19.63 3.74 -22.40
N SER A 191 -19.14 4.92 -22.79
CA SER A 191 -18.83 5.20 -24.20
C SER A 191 -17.50 4.62 -24.68
N GLY A 192 -16.79 3.84 -23.85
CA GLY A 192 -15.50 3.25 -24.17
C GLY A 192 -14.30 4.16 -23.89
N GLY A 193 -14.50 5.23 -23.13
CA GLY A 193 -13.41 6.08 -22.64
C GLY A 193 -12.62 5.40 -21.53
N GLU A 194 -11.30 5.58 -21.54
CA GLU A 194 -10.38 5.02 -20.57
C GLU A 194 -9.93 6.07 -19.55
N LEU A 195 -9.68 5.64 -18.31
CA LEU A 195 -9.07 6.50 -17.29
C LEU A 195 -7.54 6.42 -17.39
N PRO A 196 -6.82 7.53 -17.16
CA PRO A 196 -5.37 7.50 -17.16
C PRO A 196 -4.83 6.61 -16.01
N PRO A 197 -3.65 5.98 -16.19
CA PRO A 197 -3.01 5.22 -15.12
C PRO A 197 -2.85 6.07 -13.86
N GLY A 198 -3.36 5.58 -12.73
CA GLY A 198 -3.31 6.29 -11.46
C GLY A 198 -4.61 6.98 -11.03
N ALA A 199 -5.59 7.10 -11.93
CA ALA A 199 -6.89 7.69 -11.60
C ALA A 199 -7.60 6.93 -10.48
N GLU A 200 -7.31 5.63 -10.32
CA GLU A 200 -7.81 4.80 -9.23
C GLU A 200 -7.46 5.36 -7.84
N ARG A 201 -6.36 6.11 -7.68
CA ARG A 201 -5.99 6.75 -6.40
C ARG A 201 -7.01 7.80 -5.95
N PHE A 202 -7.80 8.33 -6.88
CA PHE A 202 -8.85 9.31 -6.60
C PHE A 202 -10.23 8.67 -6.43
N ALA A 203 -10.34 7.34 -6.49
CA ALA A 203 -11.63 6.64 -6.37
C ALA A 203 -12.38 6.94 -5.07
N TRP A 204 -11.68 7.40 -4.02
CA TRP A 204 -12.31 7.83 -2.78
C TRP A 204 -13.21 9.06 -2.95
N PHE A 205 -12.86 9.99 -3.85
CA PHE A 205 -13.73 11.11 -4.19
C PHE A 205 -15.08 10.65 -4.69
N LEU A 206 -15.17 9.47 -5.32
CA LEU A 206 -16.40 8.93 -5.89
C LEU A 206 -17.06 7.87 -4.98
N SER A 207 -16.46 7.61 -3.81
CA SER A 207 -16.96 6.64 -2.82
C SER A 207 -17.83 7.28 -1.75
N VAL A 208 -18.25 8.54 -1.94
CA VAL A 208 -19.09 9.30 -1.00
C VAL A 208 -20.44 8.60 -0.86
N ARG A 209 -20.81 8.35 0.40
CA ARG A 209 -22.09 7.76 0.82
C ARG A 209 -23.05 8.84 1.28
#